data_AF-A0A4Q0T4D1-F1
#
_entry.id   AF-A0A4Q0T4D1-F1
#
_cell.length_a   1.000
_cell.length_b   1.000
_cell.length_c   1.000
_cell.angle_alpha   90.00
_cell.angle_beta   90.00
_cell.angle_gamma   90.00
#
_symmetry.space_group_name_H-M   'P 1'
#
loop_
_entity.id
_entity.type
_entity.pdbx_description
1 polymer ?
#
loop_
_entity_poly.entity_id
_entity_poly.type
_entity_poly.pdbx_seq_one_letter_code
_entity_poly.pdbx_strand_id
1 'polypeptide(L)'
;MLKAALDLVLEVGFRGVSIEGIAARTGVGKTTLYRRWPNKAAVVMEAFLSLLEPISLFPEHERATERLRLQMQTTGKAFRGRVGALVRALWAEAQFDAELARAFRDSWTLPRRRLVHAVLEEAIRQGGVRVDIDLEAAIDAFYAPLYYRLQMGTGVISEAYIDTVFEQAMEGQKGSKARRPSSRGAASL
;
A
#
# COMPACT_ATOMS: atom_id res chain seq x y z
N MET A 1 2.98 -16.03 -18.48
CA MET A 1 3.13 -14.67 -19.05
C MET A 1 3.36 -13.60 -17.98
N LEU A 2 2.41 -13.35 -17.08
CA LEU A 2 2.51 -12.29 -16.07
C LEU A 2 3.76 -12.39 -15.17
N LYS A 3 4.09 -13.58 -14.64
CA LYS A 3 5.32 -13.80 -13.86
C LYS A 3 6.59 -13.39 -14.61
N ALA A 4 6.67 -13.69 -15.91
CA ALA A 4 7.84 -13.39 -16.73
C ALA A 4 8.02 -11.89 -16.98
N ALA A 5 6.93 -11.11 -17.06
CA ALA A 5 7.02 -9.66 -17.13
C ALA A 5 7.63 -9.07 -15.85
N LEU A 6 7.26 -9.60 -14.68
CA LEU A 6 7.86 -9.18 -13.41
C LEU A 6 9.31 -9.66 -13.23
N ASP A 7 9.65 -10.85 -13.75
CA ASP A 7 11.04 -11.31 -13.77
C ASP A 7 11.90 -10.37 -14.61
N LEU A 8 11.44 -9.96 -15.81
CA LEU A 8 12.14 -8.96 -16.62
C LEU A 8 12.33 -7.62 -15.91
N VAL A 9 11.33 -7.15 -15.15
CA VAL A 9 11.48 -5.91 -14.34
C VAL A 9 12.61 -6.04 -13.32
N LEU A 10 12.76 -7.19 -12.67
CA LEU A 10 13.84 -7.41 -11.69
C LEU A 10 15.20 -7.65 -12.35
N GLU A 11 15.24 -8.19 -13.56
CA GLU A 11 16.48 -8.46 -14.30
C GLU A 11 17.06 -7.21 -14.97
N VAL A 12 16.23 -6.40 -15.64
CA VAL A 12 16.69 -5.28 -16.50
C VAL A 12 16.09 -3.92 -16.12
N GLY A 13 15.33 -3.84 -15.03
CA GLY A 13 14.61 -2.64 -14.63
C GLY A 13 13.40 -2.35 -15.55
N PHE A 14 12.46 -1.53 -15.07
CA PHE A 14 11.27 -1.18 -15.86
C PHE A 14 11.61 -0.48 -17.19
N ARG A 15 12.69 0.33 -17.21
CA ARG A 15 13.17 0.99 -18.43
C ARG A 15 13.60 0.01 -19.51
N GLY A 16 14.29 -1.06 -19.14
CA GLY A 16 14.75 -2.12 -20.05
C GLY A 16 13.64 -3.05 -20.55
N VAL A 17 12.45 -3.02 -19.93
CA VAL A 17 11.30 -3.82 -20.38
C VAL A 17 10.68 -3.22 -21.64
N SER A 18 10.39 -4.09 -22.62
CA SER A 18 9.57 -3.81 -23.81
C SER A 18 8.50 -4.87 -24.01
N ILE A 19 7.43 -4.54 -24.76
CA ILE A 19 6.39 -5.52 -25.11
C ILE A 19 6.97 -6.65 -25.96
N GLU A 20 7.92 -6.34 -26.84
CA GLU A 20 8.66 -7.31 -27.65
C GLU A 20 9.51 -8.24 -26.78
N GLY A 21 10.17 -7.72 -25.75
CA GLY A 21 10.92 -8.51 -24.79
C GLY A 21 10.02 -9.45 -23.98
N ILE A 22 8.84 -8.95 -23.56
CA ILE A 22 7.82 -9.78 -22.90
C ILE A 22 7.29 -10.86 -23.84
N ALA A 23 7.00 -10.52 -25.10
CA ALA A 23 6.56 -11.47 -26.12
C ALA A 23 7.59 -12.59 -26.32
N ALA A 24 8.86 -12.21 -26.52
CA ALA A 24 9.97 -13.15 -26.69
C ALA A 24 10.13 -14.08 -25.49
N ARG A 25 10.02 -13.56 -24.26
CA ARG A 25 10.15 -14.38 -23.03
C ARG A 25 8.96 -15.30 -22.80
N THR A 26 7.77 -14.94 -23.27
CA THR A 26 6.52 -15.67 -22.95
C THR A 26 5.98 -16.52 -24.08
N GLY A 27 6.51 -16.38 -25.29
CA GLY A 27 5.99 -17.02 -26.50
C GLY A 27 4.63 -16.49 -26.97
N VAL A 28 4.09 -15.45 -26.32
CA VAL A 28 2.81 -14.83 -26.69
C VAL A 28 3.04 -13.88 -27.86
N GLY A 29 2.25 -14.02 -28.92
CA GLY A 29 2.35 -13.14 -30.09
C GLY A 29 2.10 -11.66 -29.76
N LYS A 30 2.84 -10.76 -30.40
CA LYS A 30 2.76 -9.30 -30.17
C LYS A 30 1.34 -8.75 -30.33
N THR A 31 0.62 -9.20 -31.36
CA THR A 31 -0.77 -8.78 -31.62
C THR A 31 -1.69 -9.11 -30.45
N THR A 32 -1.48 -10.23 -29.77
CA THR A 32 -2.24 -10.62 -28.57
C THR A 32 -1.94 -9.70 -27.39
N LEU A 33 -0.67 -9.29 -27.21
CA LEU A 33 -0.27 -8.36 -26.15
C LEU A 33 -0.85 -6.96 -26.41
N TYR A 34 -0.64 -6.37 -27.59
CA TYR A 34 -1.15 -5.02 -27.90
C TYR A 34 -2.68 -4.93 -27.86
N ARG A 35 -3.40 -6.01 -28.16
CA ARG A 35 -4.87 -6.05 -28.05
C ARG A 35 -5.37 -5.94 -26.60
N ARG A 36 -4.61 -6.48 -25.64
CA ARG A 36 -5.02 -6.56 -24.24
C ARG A 36 -4.37 -5.48 -23.37
N TRP A 37 -3.19 -5.00 -23.74
CA TRP A 37 -2.47 -3.96 -23.02
C TRP A 37 -1.97 -2.87 -23.98
N PRO A 38 -2.39 -1.61 -23.78
CA PRO A 38 -2.00 -0.51 -24.67
C PRO A 38 -0.52 -0.12 -24.55
N ASN A 39 0.13 -0.42 -23.42
CA ASN A 39 1.53 -0.09 -23.16
C ASN A 39 2.17 -1.08 -22.18
N LYS A 40 3.50 -1.01 -22.02
CA LYS A 40 4.24 -1.90 -21.12
C LYS A 40 3.86 -1.72 -19.64
N ALA A 41 3.50 -0.50 -19.23
CA ALA A 41 3.08 -0.19 -17.88
C ALA A 41 1.83 -1.01 -17.51
N ALA A 42 0.86 -1.11 -18.42
CA ALA A 42 -0.36 -1.89 -18.24
C ALA A 42 -0.07 -3.39 -18.07
N VAL A 43 0.81 -3.97 -18.89
CA VAL A 43 1.19 -5.41 -18.76
C VAL A 43 1.86 -5.67 -17.42
N VAL A 44 2.83 -4.82 -17.05
CA VAL A 44 3.61 -4.96 -15.82
C VAL A 44 2.73 -4.76 -14.59
N MET A 45 1.84 -3.77 -14.61
CA MET A 45 0.93 -3.51 -13.51
C MET A 45 -0.14 -4.60 -13.36
N GLU A 46 -0.68 -5.14 -14.46
CA GLU A 46 -1.56 -6.30 -14.36
C GLU A 46 -0.82 -7.49 -13.74
N ALA A 47 0.41 -7.75 -14.18
CA ALA A 47 1.21 -8.83 -13.61
C ALA A 47 1.50 -8.62 -12.12
N PHE A 48 1.83 -7.38 -11.74
CA PHE A 48 2.06 -6.99 -10.35
C PHE A 48 0.79 -7.18 -9.51
N LEU A 49 -0.38 -6.79 -10.00
CA LEU A 49 -1.64 -6.94 -9.29
C LEU A 49 -2.02 -8.42 -9.10
N SER A 50 -1.84 -9.26 -10.11
CA SER A 50 -2.07 -10.71 -9.99
C SER A 50 -1.15 -11.37 -8.96
N LEU A 51 0.09 -10.88 -8.79
CA LEU A 51 0.98 -11.37 -7.74
C LEU A 51 0.47 -11.03 -6.33
N LEU A 52 -0.30 -9.95 -6.20
CA LEU A 52 -0.68 -9.36 -4.91
C LEU A 52 -2.11 -9.68 -4.49
N GLU A 53 -2.91 -10.26 -5.39
CA GLU A 53 -4.25 -10.75 -5.10
C GLU A 53 -4.33 -11.57 -3.80
N PRO A 54 -3.42 -12.53 -3.51
CA PRO A 54 -3.49 -13.33 -2.30
C PRO A 54 -3.26 -12.56 -0.99
N ILE A 55 -2.61 -11.40 -1.06
CA ILE A 55 -2.28 -10.56 0.12
C ILE A 55 -3.15 -9.30 0.24
N SER A 56 -4.10 -9.12 -0.68
CA SER A 56 -4.92 -7.90 -0.76
C SER A 56 -6.16 -7.96 0.14
N LEU A 57 -6.48 -9.12 0.71
CA LEU A 57 -7.63 -9.31 1.59
C LEU A 57 -7.25 -9.04 3.05
N PHE A 58 -8.17 -8.40 3.78
CA PHE A 58 -8.04 -8.28 5.23
C PHE A 58 -8.35 -9.64 5.87
N PRO A 59 -7.48 -10.16 6.74
CA PRO A 59 -7.78 -11.38 7.48
C PRO A 59 -9.08 -11.25 8.29
N GLU A 60 -9.83 -12.34 8.41
CA GLU A 60 -11.07 -12.37 9.19
C GLU A 60 -10.77 -12.19 10.68
N HIS A 61 -11.47 -11.24 11.30
CA HIS A 61 -11.46 -11.01 12.74
C HIS A 61 -12.67 -10.15 13.13
N GLU A 62 -13.26 -10.42 14.30
CA GLU A 62 -14.45 -9.71 14.80
C GLU A 62 -14.19 -8.21 14.98
N ARG A 63 -13.08 -7.88 15.65
CA ARG A 63 -12.61 -6.49 15.83
C ARG A 63 -11.93 -5.95 14.58
N ALA A 64 -12.41 -4.81 14.07
CA ALA A 64 -11.86 -4.15 12.89
C ALA A 64 -10.42 -3.66 13.09
N THR A 65 -10.07 -3.22 14.31
CA THR A 65 -8.70 -2.81 14.65
C THR A 65 -7.71 -3.97 14.51
N GLU A 66 -8.11 -5.19 14.85
CA GLU A 66 -7.24 -6.37 14.66
C GLU A 66 -7.15 -6.79 13.20
N ARG A 67 -8.24 -6.71 12.43
CA ARG A 67 -8.14 -6.94 10.97
C ARG A 67 -7.12 -5.99 10.35
N LEU A 68 -7.10 -4.73 10.78
CA LEU A 68 -6.11 -3.74 10.34
C LEU A 68 -4.69 -4.15 10.73
N ARG A 69 -4.46 -4.53 12.00
CA ARG A 69 -3.14 -5.00 12.47
C ARG A 69 -2.66 -6.23 11.70
N LEU A 70 -3.52 -7.23 11.53
CA LEU A 70 -3.21 -8.47 10.80
C LEU A 70 -2.92 -8.22 9.32
N GLN A 71 -3.64 -7.27 8.71
CA GLN A 71 -3.32 -6.82 7.37
C GLN A 71 -1.92 -6.21 7.34
N MET A 72 -1.60 -5.29 8.25
CA MET A 72 -0.28 -4.63 8.28
C MET A 72 0.85 -5.66 8.42
N GLN A 73 0.64 -6.69 9.25
CA GLN A 73 1.58 -7.81 9.40
C GLN A 73 1.73 -8.61 8.08
N THR A 74 0.63 -8.88 7.39
CA THR A 74 0.63 -9.55 6.08
C THR A 74 1.39 -8.73 5.04
N THR A 75 1.14 -7.41 4.99
CA THR A 75 1.84 -6.47 4.11
C THR A 75 3.34 -6.44 4.41
N GLY A 76 3.72 -6.29 5.68
CA GLY A 76 5.13 -6.28 6.09
C GLY A 76 5.85 -7.59 5.79
N LYS A 77 5.19 -8.74 5.96
CA LYS A 77 5.71 -10.06 5.54
C LYS A 77 5.97 -10.11 4.04
N ALA A 78 5.04 -9.63 3.21
CA ALA A 78 5.23 -9.57 1.76
C ALA A 78 6.39 -8.63 1.37
N PHE A 79 6.54 -7.50 2.05
CA PHE A 79 7.58 -6.51 1.79
C PHE A 79 9.00 -6.99 2.12
N ARG A 80 9.14 -8.04 2.95
CA ARG A 80 10.43 -8.71 3.19
C ARG A 80 10.90 -9.58 2.03
N GLY A 81 10.04 -9.87 1.05
CA GLY A 81 10.34 -10.76 -0.08
C GLY A 81 10.29 -10.09 -1.46
N ARG A 82 9.98 -10.90 -2.46
CA ARG A 82 9.89 -10.49 -3.87
C ARG A 82 8.91 -9.33 -4.10
N VAL A 83 7.80 -9.30 -3.37
CA VAL A 83 6.81 -8.21 -3.47
C VAL A 83 7.44 -6.87 -3.09
N GLY A 84 8.18 -6.80 -1.99
CA GLY A 84 8.86 -5.55 -1.59
C GLY A 84 9.90 -5.09 -2.61
N ALA A 85 10.63 -6.02 -3.22
CA ALA A 85 11.58 -5.69 -4.29
C ALA A 85 10.88 -5.07 -5.52
N LEU A 86 9.75 -5.63 -5.93
CA LEU A 86 8.96 -5.10 -7.04
C LEU A 86 8.32 -3.75 -6.71
N VAL A 87 7.77 -3.58 -5.49
CA VAL A 87 7.22 -2.30 -5.04
C VAL A 87 8.28 -1.21 -5.13
N ARG A 88 9.49 -1.44 -4.60
CA ARG A 88 10.60 -0.46 -4.68
C ARG A 88 10.97 -0.13 -6.13
N ALA A 89 11.13 -1.15 -6.97
CA ALA A 89 11.55 -0.97 -8.36
C ALA A 89 10.51 -0.17 -9.17
N LEU A 90 9.23 -0.55 -9.06
CA LEU A 90 8.15 0.12 -9.79
C LEU A 90 7.87 1.52 -9.26
N TRP A 91 7.95 1.74 -7.94
CA TRP A 91 7.74 3.06 -7.37
C TRP A 91 8.88 4.01 -7.75
N ALA A 92 10.13 3.56 -7.71
CA ALA A 92 11.26 4.37 -8.16
C ALA A 92 11.09 4.81 -9.62
N GLU A 93 10.66 3.90 -10.50
CA GLU A 93 10.47 4.19 -11.92
C GLU A 93 9.23 5.06 -12.19
N ALA A 94 8.18 4.94 -11.38
CA ALA A 94 7.02 5.81 -11.44
C ALA A 94 7.36 7.30 -11.21
N GLN A 95 8.53 7.64 -10.68
CA GLN A 95 8.97 9.05 -10.58
C GLN A 95 9.36 9.64 -11.94
N PHE A 96 9.61 8.80 -12.94
CA PHE A 96 10.09 9.20 -14.27
C PHE A 96 9.13 8.79 -15.39
N ASP A 97 8.16 7.92 -15.12
CA ASP A 97 7.19 7.43 -16.09
C ASP A 97 5.76 7.72 -15.62
N ALA A 98 5.09 8.66 -16.30
CA ALA A 98 3.75 9.11 -15.94
C ALA A 98 2.67 8.05 -16.17
N GLU A 99 2.85 7.13 -17.12
CA GLU A 99 1.91 6.03 -17.36
C GLU A 99 1.98 5.01 -16.22
N LEU A 100 3.21 4.65 -15.81
CA LEU A 100 3.43 3.78 -14.67
C LEU A 100 2.95 4.44 -13.38
N ALA A 101 3.22 5.72 -13.16
CA ALA A 101 2.75 6.45 -11.98
C ALA A 101 1.22 6.42 -11.87
N ARG A 102 0.53 6.65 -12.99
CA ARG A 102 -0.93 6.58 -13.06
C ARG A 102 -1.42 5.17 -12.77
N ALA A 103 -0.88 4.16 -13.44
CA ALA A 103 -1.30 2.78 -13.25
C ALA A 103 -1.02 2.28 -11.82
N PHE A 104 0.11 2.67 -11.21
CA PHE A 104 0.44 2.35 -9.83
C PHE A 104 -0.52 3.03 -8.85
N ARG A 105 -0.80 4.33 -9.02
CA ARG A 105 -1.75 5.03 -8.15
C ARG A 105 -3.18 4.46 -8.27
N ASP A 106 -3.67 4.33 -9.49
CA ASP A 106 -5.10 4.10 -9.75
C ASP A 106 -5.45 2.62 -9.55
N SER A 107 -4.55 1.71 -9.93
CA SER A 107 -4.78 0.26 -9.85
C SER A 107 -4.14 -0.38 -8.63
N TRP A 108 -3.08 0.20 -8.06
CA TRP A 108 -2.48 -0.25 -6.79
C TRP A 108 -2.93 0.61 -5.60
N THR A 109 -2.43 1.83 -5.46
CA THR A 109 -2.52 2.60 -4.20
C THR A 109 -3.95 2.92 -3.75
N LEU A 110 -4.77 3.54 -4.60
CA LEU A 110 -6.11 4.01 -4.23
C LEU A 110 -7.08 2.88 -3.83
N PRO A 111 -7.14 1.74 -4.55
CA PRO A 111 -7.95 0.60 -4.10
C PRO A 111 -7.62 0.12 -2.68
N ARG A 112 -6.33 0.07 -2.29
CA ARG A 112 -5.94 -0.38 -0.94
C ARG A 112 -6.33 0.65 0.11
N ARG A 113 -6.16 1.95 -0.18
CA ARG A 113 -6.64 3.01 0.71
C ARG A 113 -8.14 2.89 0.98
N ARG A 114 -8.96 2.63 -0.06
CA ARG A 114 -10.40 2.41 0.11
C ARG A 114 -10.74 1.22 1.01
N LEU A 115 -9.99 0.12 0.92
CA LEU A 115 -10.19 -1.03 1.81
C LEU A 115 -9.85 -0.69 3.28
N VAL A 116 -8.75 0.03 3.51
CA VAL A 116 -8.35 0.47 4.85
C VAL A 116 -9.36 1.46 5.41
N HIS A 117 -9.85 2.39 4.58
CA HIS A 117 -10.90 3.34 4.93
C HIS A 117 -12.14 2.61 5.46
N ALA A 118 -12.66 1.62 4.71
CA ALA A 118 -13.84 0.86 5.12
C ALA A 118 -13.62 0.11 6.46
N VAL A 119 -12.40 -0.38 6.71
CA VAL A 119 -12.06 -1.02 7.98
C VAL A 119 -12.01 -0.01 9.14
N LEU A 120 -11.52 1.20 8.90
CA LEU A 120 -11.50 2.27 9.90
C LEU A 120 -12.91 2.79 10.21
N GLU A 121 -13.79 2.93 9.22
CA GLU A 121 -15.20 3.24 9.43
C GLU A 121 -15.88 2.19 10.32
N GLU A 122 -15.61 0.90 10.08
CA GLU A 122 -16.10 -0.16 10.95
C GLU A 122 -15.50 -0.07 12.35
N ALA A 123 -14.21 0.26 12.48
CA ALA A 123 -13.58 0.45 13.79
C ALA A 123 -14.21 1.61 14.57
N ILE A 124 -14.65 2.67 13.89
CA ILE A 124 -15.43 3.77 14.49
C ILE A 124 -16.78 3.26 14.98
N ARG A 125 -17.52 2.51 14.14
CA ARG A 125 -18.83 1.92 14.53
C ARG A 125 -18.72 1.00 15.74
N GLN A 126 -17.63 0.24 15.84
CA GLN A 126 -17.32 -0.64 16.97
C GLN A 126 -16.79 0.10 18.21
N GLY A 127 -16.59 1.42 18.14
CA GLY A 127 -16.02 2.22 19.23
C GLY A 127 -14.53 2.01 19.47
N GLY A 128 -13.82 1.34 18.56
CA GLY A 128 -12.37 1.11 18.64
C GLY A 128 -11.53 2.31 18.18
N VAL A 129 -12.14 3.24 17.44
CA VAL A 129 -11.53 4.47 16.91
C VAL A 129 -12.50 5.64 17.16
N ARG A 130 -11.98 6.83 17.51
CA ARG A 130 -12.81 8.03 17.71
C ARG A 130 -13.43 8.51 16.39
N VAL A 131 -14.61 9.11 16.46
CA VAL A 131 -15.41 9.49 15.27
C VAL A 131 -14.89 10.72 14.51
N ASP A 132 -14.07 11.55 15.15
CA ASP A 132 -13.61 12.85 14.66
C ASP A 132 -12.18 12.81 14.07
N ILE A 133 -11.73 11.64 13.63
CA ILE A 133 -10.43 11.51 12.94
C ILE A 133 -10.53 11.88 11.46
N ASP A 134 -9.42 12.37 10.92
CA ASP A 134 -9.19 12.35 9.49
C ASP A 134 -8.78 10.93 9.06
N LEU A 135 -9.66 10.24 8.32
CA LEU A 135 -9.44 8.87 7.88
C LEU A 135 -8.24 8.74 6.94
N GLU A 136 -7.98 9.73 6.08
CA GLU A 136 -6.85 9.69 5.15
C GLU A 136 -5.52 9.83 5.91
N ALA A 137 -5.46 10.75 6.87
CA ALA A 137 -4.30 10.90 7.74
C ALA A 137 -4.08 9.66 8.62
N ALA A 138 -5.17 9.01 9.08
CA ALA A 138 -5.07 7.77 9.83
C ALA A 138 -4.48 6.63 8.98
N ILE A 139 -4.93 6.46 7.73
CA ILE A 139 -4.36 5.49 6.79
C ILE A 139 -2.85 5.74 6.63
N ASP A 140 -2.44 6.99 6.47
CA ASP A 140 -1.02 7.34 6.35
C ASP A 140 -0.24 7.00 7.62
N ALA A 141 -0.78 7.28 8.80
CA ALA A 141 -0.14 6.94 10.08
C ALA A 141 0.13 5.42 10.21
N PHE A 142 -0.78 4.57 9.72
CA PHE A 142 -0.60 3.12 9.77
C PHE A 142 0.39 2.59 8.72
N TYR A 143 0.36 3.09 7.47
CA TYR A 143 1.09 2.48 6.35
C TYR A 143 2.34 3.23 5.90
N ALA A 144 2.42 4.54 6.08
CA ALA A 144 3.59 5.32 5.67
C ALA A 144 4.89 4.81 6.29
N PRO A 145 4.95 4.39 7.57
CA PRO A 145 6.19 3.86 8.15
C PRO A 145 6.70 2.59 7.46
N LEU A 146 5.79 1.71 7.02
CA LEU A 146 6.14 0.48 6.29
C LEU A 146 6.77 0.84 4.94
N TYR A 147 6.15 1.76 4.20
CA TYR A 147 6.66 2.22 2.91
C TYR A 147 7.94 3.06 3.03
N TYR A 148 8.04 3.91 4.04
CA TYR A 148 9.25 4.68 4.34
C TYR A 148 10.42 3.74 4.62
N ARG A 149 10.25 2.77 5.51
CA ARG A 149 11.30 1.80 5.84
C ARG A 149 11.65 0.91 4.64
N LEU A 150 10.64 0.53 3.84
CA LEU A 150 10.86 -0.20 2.59
C LEU A 150 11.75 0.60 1.63
N GLN A 151 11.44 1.87 1.40
CA GLN A 151 12.12 2.69 0.39
C GLN A 151 13.49 3.19 0.85
N MET A 152 13.59 3.61 2.12
CA MET A 152 14.80 4.21 2.68
C MET A 152 15.75 3.17 3.30
N GLY A 153 15.33 1.91 3.43
CA GLY A 153 16.16 0.86 4.00
C GLY A 153 16.52 1.09 5.47
N THR A 154 15.70 1.82 6.22
CA THR A 154 16.00 2.25 7.61
C THR A 154 15.81 1.14 8.65
N GLY A 155 15.79 -0.13 8.23
CA GLY A 155 15.66 -1.30 9.10
C GLY A 155 14.74 -2.39 8.54
N VAL A 156 14.61 -3.48 9.29
CA VAL A 156 13.72 -4.60 8.93
C VAL A 156 12.27 -4.26 9.26
N ILE A 157 11.35 -4.61 8.35
CA ILE A 157 9.89 -4.55 8.61
C ILE A 157 9.49 -5.85 9.32
N SER A 158 9.88 -5.98 10.59
CA SER A 158 9.55 -7.14 11.44
C SER A 158 8.14 -7.02 12.01
N GLU A 159 7.57 -8.13 12.48
CA GLU A 159 6.27 -8.14 13.17
C GLU A 159 6.29 -7.22 14.41
N ALA A 160 7.36 -7.27 15.21
CA ALA A 160 7.52 -6.36 16.35
C ALA A 160 7.54 -4.87 15.96
N TYR A 161 8.15 -4.53 14.81
CA TYR A 161 8.13 -3.16 14.30
C TYR A 161 6.72 -2.74 13.87
N ILE A 162 6.01 -3.61 13.15
CA ILE A 162 4.64 -3.37 12.69
C ILE A 162 3.72 -3.17 13.88
N ASP A 163 3.84 -4.00 14.92
CA ASP A 163 3.06 -3.88 16.15
C ASP A 163 3.36 -2.57 16.88
N THR A 164 4.62 -2.16 16.95
CA THR A 164 5.00 -0.87 17.53
C THR A 164 4.36 0.30 16.77
N VAL A 165 4.44 0.28 15.43
CA VAL A 165 3.81 1.30 14.58
C VAL A 165 2.30 1.32 14.76
N PHE A 166 1.67 0.14 14.80
CA PHE A 166 0.24 0.00 15.00
C PHE A 166 -0.20 0.60 16.34
N GLU A 167 0.46 0.25 17.44
CA GLU A 167 0.12 0.79 18.77
C GLU A 167 0.31 2.30 18.84
N GLN A 168 1.43 2.82 18.32
CA GLN A 168 1.68 4.27 18.27
C GLN A 168 0.64 5.02 17.43
N ALA A 169 0.26 4.46 16.28
CA ALA A 169 -0.80 5.04 15.47
C ALA A 169 -2.15 4.99 16.21
N MET A 170 -2.48 3.85 16.84
CA MET A 170 -3.71 3.67 17.61
C MET A 170 -3.82 4.61 18.81
N GLU A 171 -2.72 4.94 19.49
CA GLU A 171 -2.71 5.94 20.57
C GLU A 171 -3.25 7.30 20.11
N GLY A 172 -2.94 7.73 18.88
CA GLY A 172 -3.48 8.96 18.30
C GLY A 172 -4.97 8.88 17.92
N GLN A 173 -5.48 7.67 17.71
CA GLN A 173 -6.87 7.42 17.31
C GLN A 173 -7.80 7.07 18.48
N LYS A 174 -7.24 6.66 19.62
CA LYS A 174 -7.97 6.49 20.88
C LYS A 174 -8.38 7.88 21.37
N GLY A 175 -9.69 8.10 21.52
CA GLY A 175 -10.28 9.39 21.89
C GLY A 175 -9.46 10.15 22.94
N SER A 176 -9.05 11.38 22.63
CA SER A 176 -8.53 12.28 23.65
C SER A 176 -9.66 12.59 24.63
N LYS A 177 -9.44 12.38 25.94
CA LYS A 177 -10.26 13.06 26.96
C LYS A 177 -10.25 14.55 26.58
N ALA A 178 -11.39 15.06 26.15
CA ALA A 178 -11.59 16.41 25.64
C ALA A 178 -10.57 17.38 26.25
N ARG A 179 -9.69 17.93 25.41
CA ARG A 179 -8.81 19.02 25.81
C ARG A 179 -9.74 20.18 26.15
N ARG A 180 -10.07 20.35 27.44
CA ARG A 180 -10.95 21.41 27.93
C ARG A 180 -10.48 22.73 27.31
N PRO A 181 -11.38 23.58 26.78
CA PRO A 181 -10.99 24.91 26.34
C PRO A 181 -10.35 25.59 27.54
N SER A 182 -9.12 26.09 27.38
CA SER A 182 -8.52 26.92 28.42
C SER A 182 -9.43 28.14 28.57
N SER A 183 -10.14 28.22 29.68
CA SER A 183 -10.78 29.45 30.13
C SER A 183 -9.67 30.45 30.47
N ARG A 184 -9.10 31.11 29.47
CA ARG A 184 -8.48 32.41 29.70
C ARG A 184 -9.64 33.36 29.94
N GLY A 185 -9.81 33.70 31.21
CA GLY A 185 -10.90 34.49 31.73
C GLY A 185 -11.01 35.83 31.01
N ALA A 186 -12.26 36.19 30.74
CA ALA A 186 -12.69 37.56 30.81
C ALA A 186 -12.61 38.03 32.27
N ALA A 187 -11.91 39.14 32.51
CA ALA A 187 -11.90 40.04 33.68
C ALA A 187 -10.51 40.70 33.71
N SER A 188 -10.31 42.02 33.64
CA SER A 188 -11.21 43.16 33.86
C SER A 188 -10.63 44.41 33.20
N LEU A 189 -11.54 45.33 32.87
CA LEU A 189 -11.46 46.81 32.84
C LEU A 189 -10.08 47.48 32.75
#